data_AF-A0A958DSK9-F1
#
_entry.id   AF-A0A958DSK9-F1
#
_cell.length_a   1.000
_cell.length_b   1.000
_cell.length_c   1.000
_cell.angle_alpha   90.00
_cell.angle_beta   90.00
_cell.angle_gamma   90.00
#
_symmetry.space_group_name_H-M   'P 1'
#
loop_
_entity.id
_entity.type
_entity.pdbx_description
1 polymer ?
#
loop_
_entity_poly.entity_id
_entity_poly.type
_entity_poly.pdbx_seq_one_letter_code
_entity_poly.pdbx_strand_id
1 'polypeptide(L)'
;AANPFPEGESEPKSLHLFFLAAPPENPDIAKIESLKSDTENYKLIGSVFYLHAPDGIGRSKLAEKVERALGVPATARNWRSVCQIMAIAEEIAQ
;
A
#
# COMPACT_ATOMS: atom_id res chain seq x y z
N ALA A 1 4.53 10.64 -9.05
CA ALA A 1 3.42 10.64 -8.08
C ALA A 1 3.98 11.05 -6.70
N ALA A 2 3.24 11.80 -5.88
CA ALA A 2 3.70 12.21 -4.55
C ALA A 2 3.54 11.04 -3.57
N ASN A 3 4.64 10.33 -3.29
CA ASN A 3 4.68 9.26 -2.30
C ASN A 3 4.45 9.86 -0.88
N PRO A 4 3.43 9.41 -0.13
CA PRO A 4 3.15 9.93 1.21
C PRO A 4 4.14 9.47 2.29
N PHE A 5 5.01 8.50 1.99
CA PHE A 5 5.99 7.92 2.91
C PHE A 5 7.40 7.96 2.29
N PRO A 6 8.10 9.11 2.35
CA PRO A 6 9.44 9.25 1.78
C PRO A 6 10.47 8.30 2.43
N GLU A 7 10.26 7.88 3.67
CA GLU A 7 11.10 6.87 4.34
C GLU A 7 11.07 5.51 3.61
N GLY A 8 9.94 5.22 2.96
CA GLY A 8 9.77 4.05 2.10
C GLY A 8 10.62 4.09 0.83
N GLU A 9 11.13 5.25 0.44
CA GLU A 9 12.06 5.37 -0.69
C GLU A 9 13.48 4.94 -0.30
N SER A 10 13.90 5.27 0.92
CA SER A 10 15.17 4.80 1.49
C SER A 10 15.16 3.31 1.82
N GLU A 11 14.02 2.76 2.21
CA GLU A 11 13.85 1.33 2.47
C GLU A 11 12.69 0.73 1.63
N PRO A 12 12.90 0.43 0.34
CA PRO A 12 11.84 0.03 -0.58
C PRO A 12 11.07 -1.25 -0.21
N LYS A 13 11.55 -2.00 0.78
CA LYS A 13 10.91 -3.22 1.30
C LYS A 13 9.92 -2.92 2.43
N SER A 14 9.93 -1.74 3.02
CA SER A 14 8.97 -1.36 4.08
C SER A 14 7.68 -0.79 3.48
N LEU A 15 7.76 -0.14 2.31
CA LEU A 15 6.61 0.49 1.65
C LEU A 15 5.95 -0.43 0.61
N HIS A 16 4.64 -0.57 0.75
CA HIS A 16 3.78 -1.34 -0.14
C HIS A 16 2.56 -0.53 -0.57
N LEU A 17 2.16 -0.75 -1.82
CA LEU A 17 0.99 -0.14 -2.44
C LEU A 17 0.00 -1.23 -2.76
N PHE A 18 -1.24 -1.03 -2.34
CA PHE A 18 -2.38 -1.88 -2.65
C PHE A 18 -3.22 -1.12 -3.67
N PHE A 19 -3.16 -1.56 -4.94
CA PHE A 19 -3.96 -1.01 -6.02
C PHE A 19 -5.35 -1.61 -5.96
N LEU A 20 -6.35 -0.78 -5.64
CA LEU A 20 -7.72 -1.19 -5.45
C LEU A 20 -8.45 -1.20 -6.79
N ALA A 21 -9.30 -2.21 -7.01
CA ALA A 21 -10.09 -2.32 -8.23
C ALA A 21 -11.07 -1.14 -8.42
N ALA A 22 -11.51 -0.53 -7.31
CA ALA A 22 -12.31 0.68 -7.27
C ALA A 22 -11.99 1.45 -5.97
N PRO A 23 -12.30 2.76 -5.89
CA PRO A 23 -12.29 3.46 -4.61
C PRO A 23 -13.22 2.77 -3.60
N PRO A 24 -12.78 2.51 -2.36
CA PRO A 24 -13.63 1.88 -1.35
C PRO A 24 -14.74 2.84 -0.93
N GLU A 25 -15.99 2.40 -1.00
CA GLU A 25 -17.14 3.23 -0.64
C GLU A 25 -17.31 3.40 0.87
N ASN A 26 -17.16 2.32 1.62
CA ASN A 26 -17.32 2.28 3.07
C ASN A 26 -16.22 1.43 3.72
N PRO A 27 -14.95 1.89 3.73
CA PRO A 27 -13.88 1.15 4.39
C PRO A 27 -14.11 1.09 5.90
N ASP A 28 -13.90 -0.08 6.49
CA ASP A 28 -13.97 -0.28 7.95
C ASP A 28 -12.70 0.26 8.61
N ILE A 29 -12.68 1.57 8.86
CA ILE A 29 -11.54 2.27 9.45
C ILE A 29 -11.23 1.73 10.85
N ALA A 30 -12.25 1.43 11.65
CA ALA A 30 -12.06 0.86 12.99
C ALA A 30 -11.32 -0.48 12.91
N LYS A 31 -11.65 -1.31 11.91
CA LYS A 31 -10.94 -2.56 11.68
C LYS A 31 -9.50 -2.32 11.23
N ILE A 32 -9.27 -1.39 10.31
CA ILE A 32 -7.92 -1.03 9.82
C ILE A 32 -7.04 -0.59 10.99
N GLU A 33 -7.51 0.36 11.82
CA GLU A 33 -6.78 0.83 13.00
C GLU A 33 -6.52 -0.30 14.00
N SER A 34 -7.48 -1.19 14.24
CA SER A 34 -7.30 -2.32 15.16
C SER A 34 -6.28 -3.38 14.70
N LEU A 35 -6.00 -3.43 13.40
CA LEU A 35 -5.07 -4.39 12.78
C LEU A 35 -3.66 -3.84 12.63
N LYS A 36 -3.55 -2.52 12.54
CA LYS A 36 -2.31 -1.76 12.42
C LYS A 36 -1.44 -1.95 13.67
N SER A 37 -0.16 -2.20 13.49
CA SER A 37 0.81 -2.14 14.61
C SER A 37 1.21 -0.70 14.93
N ASP A 38 1.84 -0.50 16.08
CA ASP A 38 2.37 0.81 16.48
C ASP A 38 3.50 1.32 15.55
N THR A 39 4.17 0.41 14.86
CA THR A 39 5.28 0.68 13.93
C THR A 39 4.80 0.91 12.49
N GLU A 40 3.58 0.51 12.18
CA GLU A 40 3.00 0.67 10.85
C GLU A 40 2.42 2.07 10.66
N ASN A 41 2.31 2.51 9.41
CA ASN A 41 1.50 3.66 9.03
C ASN A 41 0.83 3.38 7.69
N TYR A 42 -0.34 3.97 7.46
CA TYR A 42 -1.04 3.81 6.21
C TYR A 42 -1.67 5.11 5.74
N LYS A 43 -1.98 5.16 4.44
CA LYS A 43 -2.76 6.24 3.85
C LYS A 43 -3.57 5.72 2.69
N LEU A 44 -4.86 6.03 2.66
CA LEU A 44 -5.73 5.75 1.52
C LEU A 44 -5.84 7.02 0.67
N ILE A 45 -5.43 6.95 -0.59
CA ILE A 45 -5.52 8.05 -1.56
C ILE A 45 -6.19 7.52 -2.83
N GLY A 46 -7.44 7.93 -3.07
CA GLY A 46 -8.22 7.44 -4.21
C GLY A 46 -8.35 5.91 -4.17
N SER A 47 -7.83 5.25 -5.20
CA SER A 47 -7.81 3.79 -5.35
C SER A 47 -6.49 3.14 -4.94
N VAL A 48 -5.67 3.81 -4.13
CA VAL A 48 -4.39 3.26 -3.66
C VAL A 48 -4.31 3.35 -2.15
N PHE A 49 -4.12 2.20 -1.52
CA PHE A 49 -3.81 2.11 -0.10
C PHE A 49 -2.30 1.91 0.07
N TYR A 50 -1.66 2.91 0.67
CA TYR A 50 -0.24 2.90 0.99
C TYR A 50 -0.07 2.31 2.39
N LEU A 51 0.84 1.35 2.53
CA LEU A 51 1.22 0.74 3.80
C LEU A 51 2.73 0.84 3.98
N HIS A 52 3.15 1.54 5.02
CA HIS A 52 4.51 1.49 5.53
C HIS A 52 4.57 0.49 6.69
N ALA A 53 5.32 -0.60 6.49
CA ALA A 53 5.49 -1.71 7.43
C ALA A 53 6.99 -1.98 7.65
N PRO A 54 7.66 -1.24 8.55
CA PRO A 54 9.11 -1.34 8.76
C PRO A 54 9.55 -2.72 9.29
N ASP A 55 8.70 -3.40 10.07
CA ASP A 55 8.97 -4.75 10.57
C ASP A 55 8.79 -5.85 9.50
N GLY A 56 8.41 -5.46 8.29
CA GLY A 56 8.21 -6.30 7.13
C GLY A 56 6.76 -6.74 6.92
N ILE A 57 6.29 -6.68 5.66
CA ILE A 57 4.90 -6.96 5.28
C ILE A 57 4.42 -8.35 5.68
N GLY A 58 5.29 -9.36 5.69
CA GLY A 58 4.91 -10.73 6.06
C GLY A 58 4.51 -10.90 7.53
N ARG A 59 4.80 -9.92 8.39
CA ARG A 59 4.39 -9.89 9.80
C ARG A 59 3.20 -8.99 10.05
N SER A 60 2.76 -8.26 9.02
CA SER A 60 1.69 -7.27 9.12
C SER A 60 0.31 -7.94 9.06
N LYS A 61 -0.41 -7.91 10.18
CA LYS A 61 -1.82 -8.32 10.22
C LYS A 61 -2.70 -7.37 9.42
N LEU A 62 -2.31 -6.10 9.33
CA LEU A 62 -2.96 -5.12 8.49
C LEU A 62 -2.83 -5.52 7.02
N ALA A 63 -1.63 -5.79 6.52
CA ALA A 63 -1.42 -6.21 5.13
C ALA A 63 -2.25 -7.45 4.73
N GLU A 64 -2.34 -8.43 5.63
CA GLU A 64 -3.10 -9.66 5.40
C GLU A 64 -4.62 -9.42 5.25
N LYS A 65 -5.16 -8.45 6.00
CA LYS A 65 -6.62 -8.32 6.19
C LYS A 65 -7.20 -7.03 5.64
N VAL A 66 -6.37 -6.10 5.17
CA VAL A 66 -6.80 -4.79 4.70
C VAL A 66 -7.75 -4.89 3.51
N GLU A 67 -7.56 -5.84 2.59
CA GLU A 67 -8.46 -6.04 1.44
C GLU A 67 -9.92 -6.24 1.89
N ARG A 68 -10.12 -7.08 2.91
CA ARG A 68 -11.44 -7.34 3.47
C ARG A 68 -12.00 -6.13 4.21
N ALA A 69 -11.16 -5.36 4.89
CA ALA A 69 -11.59 -4.14 5.57
C ALA A 69 -11.94 -3.01 4.61
N LEU A 70 -11.28 -2.95 3.44
CA LEU A 70 -11.58 -2.01 2.37
C LEU A 70 -12.82 -2.42 1.56
N GLY A 71 -13.17 -3.71 1.54
CA GLY A 71 -14.32 -4.24 0.82
C GLY A 71 -14.15 -4.25 -0.71
N VAL A 72 -12.93 -4.02 -1.20
CA VAL A 72 -12.60 -3.97 -2.62
C VAL A 72 -11.36 -4.84 -2.88
N PRO A 73 -11.33 -5.64 -3.96
CA PRO A 73 -10.14 -6.41 -4.32
C PRO A 73 -8.91 -5.51 -4.49
N ALA A 74 -7.76 -5.97 -4.03
CA ALA A 74 -6.54 -5.20 -4.00
C ALA A 74 -5.34 -6.00 -4.54
N THR A 75 -4.52 -5.36 -5.38
CA THR A 75 -3.24 -5.93 -5.81
C THR A 75 -2.10 -5.27 -5.06
N ALA A 76 -1.43 -6.02 -4.19
CA ALA A 76 -0.26 -5.53 -3.45
C ALA A 76 1.02 -5.58 -4.30
N ARG A 77 1.82 -4.52 -4.26
CA ARG A 77 3.19 -4.44 -4.80
C ARG A 77 4.07 -3.67 -3.82
N ASN A 78 5.33 -4.07 -3.70
CA ASN A 78 6.31 -3.26 -2.97
C ASN A 78 6.74 -2.05 -3.80
N TRP A 79 7.32 -1.04 -3.15
CA TRP A 79 7.76 0.19 -3.80
C TRP A 79 8.77 -0.05 -4.92
N ARG A 80 9.73 -0.96 -4.71
CA ARG A 80 10.73 -1.32 -5.74
C ARG A 80 10.06 -1.78 -7.03
N SER A 81 9.08 -2.67 -6.95
CA SER A 81 8.34 -3.17 -8.10
C SER A 81 7.54 -2.06 -8.78
N VAL A 82 6.94 -1.15 -8.02
CA VAL A 82 6.21 0.00 -8.57
C VAL A 82 7.16 0.90 -9.38
N CYS A 83 8.33 1.24 -8.84
CA CYS A 83 9.33 2.04 -9.57
C CYS A 83 9.81 1.34 -10.85
N GLN A 84 10.03 0.02 -10.81
CA GLN A 84 10.43 -0.74 -12.00
C GLN A 84 9.33 -0.79 -13.06
N ILE A 85 8.07 -1.00 -12.66
CA ILE A 85 6.93 -0.97 -13.58
C ILE A 85 6.77 0.42 -14.21
N MET A 86 6.94 1.47 -13.41
CA MET A 86 6.88 2.86 -13.90
C MET A 86 7.94 3.13 -14.95
N ALA A 87 9.20 2.73 -14.70
CA ALA A 87 10.29 2.88 -15.66
C ALA A 87 9.99 2.15 -16.99
N ILE A 88 9.52 0.89 -16.92
CA ILE A 88 9.14 0.13 -18.13
C ILE A 88 7.96 0.81 -18.86
N ALA A 89 6.96 1.31 -18.14
CA ALA A 89 5.81 1.98 -18.74
C ALA A 89 6.20 3.30 -19.44
N GLU A 90 7.14 4.05 -18.86
CA GLU A 90 7.70 5.27 -19.45
C GLU A 90 8.49 4.96 -20.73
N GLU A 91 9.28 3.89 -20.76
CA GLU A 91 10.01 3.44 -21.95
C GLU A 91 9.07 3.03 -23.09
N ILE A 92 7.96 2.34 -22.79
CA ILE A 92 6.99 1.90 -23.81
C ILE A 92 6.15 3.06 -24.35
N ALA A 93 5.95 4.12 -23.55
CA ALA A 93 5.15 5.28 -23.94
C ALA A 93 5.92 6.28 -24.83
N GLN A 94 7.21 6.06 -25.06
CA GLN A 94 8.06 6.83 -25.99
C GLN A 94 7.96 6.30 -27.42
#